data_AF-A0A1W7AD63-F1
#
_entry.id   AF-A0A1W7AD63-F1
#
_cell.length_a   1.000
_cell.length_b   1.000
_cell.length_c   1.000
_cell.angle_alpha   90.00
_cell.angle_beta   90.00
_cell.angle_gamma   90.00
#
_symmetry.space_group_name_H-M   'P 1'
#
loop_
_entity.id
_entity.type
_entity.pdbx_description
1 polymer ?
#
loop_
_entity_poly.entity_id
_entity_poly.type
_entity_poly.pdbx_seq_one_letter_code
_entity_poly.pdbx_strand_id
1 'polypeptide(L)'
;MRTKARVITILFIALSIIGLIAISETMKSDKPIFTVYAVDTPEEVKGKTYNSVEDAMDAFQNVFAEQVGLDEYESTYKINKQFEKNNEIPILMSFNVKDKRNGEEQLNIMPFYISIHNGKYTASSYGVTGTTERLKHSPKYVVFSQPVNERYYDFVATKDLKYMPESDAVFHLIDEKFYIGVKAFDKDYLD
;
A
#
# COMPACT_ATOMS: atom_id res chain seq x y z
N MET A 1 -0.37 38.29 -47.96
CA MET A 1 0.27 37.99 -46.66
C MET A 1 -0.68 37.57 -45.54
N ARG A 2 -1.89 38.16 -45.41
CA ARG A 2 -2.86 37.87 -44.32
C ARG A 2 -3.31 36.40 -44.19
N THR A 3 -3.46 35.68 -45.29
CA THR A 3 -3.99 34.29 -45.29
C THR A 3 -2.95 33.27 -44.80
N LYS A 4 -1.68 33.42 -45.20
CA LYS A 4 -0.58 32.54 -44.74
C LYS A 4 -0.30 32.70 -43.25
N ALA A 5 -0.35 33.94 -42.74
CA ALA A 5 -0.21 34.20 -41.31
C ALA A 5 -1.34 33.56 -40.49
N ARG A 6 -2.60 33.67 -40.94
CA ARG A 6 -3.75 33.01 -40.28
C ARG A 6 -3.62 31.48 -40.25
N VAL A 7 -3.18 30.86 -41.35
CA VAL A 7 -2.97 29.40 -41.39
C VAL A 7 -1.89 28.96 -40.42
N ILE A 8 -0.76 29.69 -40.35
CA ILE A 8 0.31 29.40 -39.40
C ILE A 8 -0.18 29.57 -37.96
N THR A 9 -0.94 30.63 -37.66
CA THR A 9 -1.51 30.84 -36.32
C THR A 9 -2.48 29.74 -35.91
N ILE A 10 -3.35 29.29 -36.81
CA ILE A 10 -4.29 28.17 -36.54
C ILE A 10 -3.50 26.87 -36.27
N LEU A 11 -2.46 26.62 -37.05
CA LEU A 11 -1.60 25.44 -36.86
C LEU A 11 -0.89 25.46 -35.50
N PHE A 12 -0.36 26.63 -35.11
CA PHE A 12 0.26 26.81 -33.79
C PHE A 12 -0.72 26.58 -32.65
N ILE A 13 -1.93 27.13 -32.73
CA ILE A 13 -2.96 26.93 -31.70
C ILE A 13 -3.34 25.44 -31.58
N ALA A 14 -3.53 24.76 -32.73
CA ALA A 14 -3.85 23.33 -32.73
C ALA A 14 -2.72 22.50 -32.10
N LEU A 15 -1.46 22.78 -32.45
CA LEU A 15 -0.29 22.11 -31.86
C LEU A 15 -0.15 22.39 -30.36
N SER A 16 -0.43 23.61 -29.91
CA SER A 16 -0.43 23.94 -28.48
C SER A 16 -1.51 23.19 -27.71
N ILE A 17 -2.71 23.04 -28.27
CA ILE A 17 -3.80 22.26 -27.65
C ILE A 17 -3.42 20.78 -27.59
N ILE A 18 -2.90 20.20 -28.67
CA ILE A 18 -2.43 18.79 -28.69
C ILE A 18 -1.31 18.59 -27.67
N GLY A 19 -0.36 19.52 -27.59
CA GLY A 19 0.71 19.50 -26.59
C GLY A 19 0.19 19.54 -25.17
N LEU A 20 -0.79 20.41 -24.87
CA LEU A 20 -1.45 20.48 -23.57
C LEU A 20 -2.20 19.20 -23.21
N ILE A 21 -2.87 18.56 -24.18
CA ILE A 21 -3.55 17.28 -23.97
C ILE A 21 -2.55 16.17 -23.68
N ALA A 22 -1.48 16.06 -24.46
CA ALA A 22 -0.43 15.06 -24.23
C ALA A 22 0.28 15.26 -22.88
N ILE A 23 0.56 16.51 -22.49
CA ILE A 23 1.07 16.85 -21.15
C ILE A 23 0.04 16.46 -20.08
N SER A 24 -1.24 16.76 -20.27
CA SER A 24 -2.29 16.40 -19.33
C SER A 24 -2.44 14.89 -19.16
N GLU A 25 -2.32 14.11 -20.23
CA GLU A 25 -2.38 12.65 -20.20
C GLU A 25 -1.15 12.05 -19.52
N THR A 26 0.05 12.55 -19.81
CA THR A 26 1.28 12.13 -19.10
C THR A 26 1.29 12.54 -17.63
N MET A 27 0.57 13.61 -17.25
CA MET A 27 0.38 13.98 -15.84
C MET A 27 -0.70 13.15 -15.13
N LYS A 28 -1.46 12.30 -15.84
CA LYS A 28 -2.31 11.27 -15.22
C LYS A 28 -1.44 10.14 -14.68
N SER A 29 -0.70 10.40 -13.59
CA SER A 29 -0.14 9.33 -12.76
C SER A 29 -1.30 8.44 -12.30
N ASP A 30 -1.32 7.23 -12.83
CA ASP A 30 -2.32 6.21 -12.51
C ASP A 30 -2.08 5.66 -11.11
N LYS A 31 -3.14 5.14 -10.50
CA LYS A 31 -3.01 4.40 -9.25
C LYS A 31 -2.10 3.18 -9.44
N PRO A 32 -1.35 2.76 -8.41
CA PRO A 32 -0.81 1.40 -8.36
C PRO A 32 -1.95 0.39 -8.45
N ILE A 33 -1.68 -0.74 -9.13
CA ILE A 33 -2.63 -1.84 -9.30
C ILE A 33 -2.16 -2.98 -8.42
N PHE A 34 -2.95 -3.30 -7.40
CA PHE A 34 -2.74 -4.42 -6.48
C PHE A 34 -4.07 -4.77 -5.81
N THR A 35 -4.13 -5.95 -5.21
CA THR A 35 -5.22 -6.34 -4.31
C THR A 35 -4.75 -6.23 -2.87
N VAL A 36 -5.56 -5.60 -2.02
CA VAL A 36 -5.35 -5.64 -0.57
C VAL A 36 -5.87 -6.99 -0.08
N TYR A 37 -4.97 -7.79 0.47
CA TYR A 37 -5.32 -9.08 1.05
C TYR A 37 -5.46 -8.90 2.57
N ALA A 38 -6.67 -9.04 3.08
CA ALA A 38 -6.97 -8.88 4.49
C ALA A 38 -7.30 -10.23 5.11
N VAL A 39 -6.52 -10.65 6.10
CA VAL A 39 -6.75 -11.88 6.87
C VAL A 39 -6.61 -11.61 8.35
N ASP A 40 -7.41 -12.31 9.14
CA ASP A 40 -7.20 -12.38 10.58
C ASP A 40 -5.89 -13.10 10.89
N THR A 41 -5.35 -12.80 12.06
CA THR A 41 -4.14 -13.45 12.57
C THR A 41 -4.35 -14.96 12.57
N PRO A 42 -3.48 -15.75 11.89
CA PRO A 42 -3.58 -17.20 11.91
C PRO A 42 -3.56 -17.75 13.33
N GLU A 43 -4.38 -18.76 13.62
CA GLU A 43 -4.50 -19.33 14.96
C GLU A 43 -3.18 -19.91 15.47
N GLU A 44 -2.31 -20.42 14.59
CA GLU A 44 -1.00 -20.93 14.97
C GLU A 44 -0.03 -19.83 15.45
N VAL A 45 -0.24 -18.55 15.15
CA VAL A 45 0.63 -17.45 15.60
C VAL A 45 -0.05 -16.49 16.58
N LYS A 46 -1.37 -16.59 16.70
CA LYS A 46 -2.19 -15.74 17.56
C LYS A 46 -1.74 -15.81 19.02
N GLY A 47 -1.39 -14.66 19.59
CA GLY A 47 -0.94 -14.53 20.98
C GLY A 47 0.44 -15.13 21.29
N LYS A 48 1.16 -15.68 20.29
CA LYS A 48 2.53 -16.16 20.48
C LYS A 48 3.50 -14.99 20.56
N THR A 49 4.49 -15.15 21.43
CA THR A 49 5.54 -14.16 21.66
C THR A 49 6.87 -14.63 21.11
N TYR A 50 7.61 -13.72 20.48
CA TYR A 50 8.89 -13.97 19.84
C TYR A 50 9.99 -13.09 20.45
N ASN A 51 11.25 -13.46 20.21
CA ASN A 51 12.41 -12.76 20.76
C ASN A 51 12.91 -11.63 19.87
N SER A 52 12.50 -11.60 18.60
CA SER A 52 12.82 -10.56 17.63
C SER A 52 11.60 -10.25 16.75
N VAL A 53 11.67 -9.13 16.03
CA VAL A 53 10.68 -8.76 15.01
C VAL A 53 10.74 -9.77 13.87
N GLU A 54 11.94 -10.15 13.46
CA GLU A 54 12.23 -11.08 12.39
C GLU A 54 11.62 -12.48 12.67
N ASP A 55 11.78 -13.01 13.89
CA ASP A 55 11.20 -14.30 14.30
C ASP A 55 9.66 -14.28 14.22
N ALA A 56 9.04 -13.17 14.63
CA ALA A 56 7.59 -13.01 14.60
C ALA A 56 7.06 -12.96 13.15
N MET A 57 7.81 -12.30 12.27
CA MET A 57 7.47 -12.17 10.86
C MET A 57 7.61 -13.49 10.11
N ASP A 58 8.73 -14.20 10.30
CA ASP A 58 8.96 -15.50 9.67
C ASP A 58 7.88 -16.51 10.11
N ALA A 59 7.51 -16.50 11.39
CA ALA A 59 6.45 -17.35 11.89
C ALA A 59 5.09 -17.00 11.26
N PHE A 60 4.75 -15.71 11.17
CA PHE A 60 3.51 -15.26 10.53
C PHE A 60 3.46 -15.69 9.05
N GLN A 61 4.54 -15.41 8.30
CA GLN A 61 4.62 -15.66 6.87
C GLN A 61 4.47 -17.16 6.53
N ASN A 62 5.16 -18.03 7.27
CA ASN A 62 5.09 -19.47 7.05
C ASN A 62 3.67 -20.02 7.21
N VAL A 63 2.97 -19.56 8.25
CA VAL A 63 1.60 -20.01 8.52
C VAL A 63 0.61 -19.37 7.56
N PHE A 64 0.80 -18.09 7.22
CA PHE A 64 -0.02 -17.39 6.24
C PHE A 64 -0.09 -18.16 4.93
N ALA A 65 1.08 -18.50 4.37
CA ALA A 65 1.17 -19.20 3.09
C ALA A 65 0.40 -20.51 3.04
N GLU A 66 0.52 -21.30 4.11
CA GLU A 66 -0.22 -22.56 4.28
C GLU A 66 -1.72 -22.32 4.35
N GLN A 67 -2.16 -21.32 5.14
CA GLN A 67 -3.57 -21.02 5.35
C GLN A 67 -4.25 -20.47 4.09
N VAL A 68 -3.55 -19.69 3.26
CA VAL A 68 -4.11 -19.17 2.00
C VAL A 68 -3.94 -20.12 0.81
N GLY A 69 -3.28 -21.26 0.99
CA GLY A 69 -3.11 -22.29 -0.05
C GLY A 69 -2.36 -21.77 -1.27
N LEU A 70 -1.32 -20.96 -1.05
CA LEU A 70 -0.45 -20.46 -2.12
C LEU A 70 0.67 -21.48 -2.37
N ASP A 71 0.57 -22.18 -3.51
CA ASP A 71 1.50 -23.26 -3.88
C ASP A 71 2.93 -22.74 -4.18
N GLU A 72 3.06 -21.52 -4.72
CA GLU A 72 4.32 -20.82 -4.98
C GLU A 72 4.12 -19.32 -4.70
N TYR A 73 4.85 -18.75 -3.73
CA TYR A 73 4.85 -17.31 -3.47
C TYR A 73 6.26 -16.84 -3.10
N GLU A 74 6.77 -15.83 -3.79
CA GLU A 74 7.88 -15.03 -3.30
C GLU A 74 7.28 -13.85 -2.54
N SER A 75 7.53 -13.78 -1.24
CA SER A 75 7.14 -12.63 -0.45
C SER A 75 8.33 -11.74 -0.14
N THR A 76 8.16 -10.46 -0.37
CA THR A 76 9.04 -9.43 0.18
C THR A 76 8.32 -8.76 1.34
N TYR A 77 9.01 -8.64 2.47
CA TYR A 77 8.56 -7.79 3.55
C TYR A 77 9.43 -6.55 3.63
N LYS A 78 8.84 -5.44 4.04
CA LYS A 78 9.59 -4.24 4.40
C LYS A 78 9.26 -3.86 5.82
N ILE A 79 10.31 -3.60 6.59
CA ILE A 79 10.23 -3.11 7.96
C ILE A 79 10.60 -1.64 7.92
N ASN A 80 9.77 -0.79 8.53
CA ASN A 80 10.18 0.56 8.85
C ASN A 80 10.41 0.65 10.36
N LYS A 81 11.63 0.34 10.80
CA LYS A 81 12.03 0.40 12.22
C LYS A 81 11.99 1.83 12.80
N GLN A 82 11.86 2.86 11.96
CA GLN A 82 11.65 4.24 12.42
C GLN A 82 10.19 4.47 12.85
N PHE A 83 9.28 3.60 12.44
CA PHE A 83 7.93 3.56 12.95
C PHE A 83 7.88 2.64 14.18
N GLU A 84 8.21 3.21 15.33
CA GLU A 84 7.92 2.63 16.65
C GLU A 84 6.93 3.56 17.36
N LYS A 85 5.76 3.73 16.75
CA LYS A 85 4.70 4.53 17.36
C LYS A 85 3.87 3.60 18.23
N ASN A 86 3.76 3.94 19.51
CA ASN A 86 2.89 3.26 20.45
C ASN A 86 3.13 1.74 20.61
N ASN A 87 4.40 1.31 20.55
CA ASN A 87 4.80 -0.09 20.65
C ASN A 87 4.26 -0.98 19.51
N GLU A 88 3.94 -0.41 18.36
CA GLU A 88 3.42 -1.13 17.18
C GLU A 88 4.29 -0.80 15.95
N ILE A 89 4.71 -1.83 15.22
CA ILE A 89 5.46 -1.72 13.97
C ILE A 89 4.56 -2.23 12.83
N PRO A 90 4.12 -1.37 11.89
CA PRO A 90 3.39 -1.78 10.70
C PRO A 90 4.35 -2.48 9.75
N ILE A 91 3.89 -3.58 9.18
CA ILE A 91 4.61 -4.39 8.21
C ILE A 91 3.72 -4.56 6.98
N LEU A 92 4.37 -4.56 5.81
CA LEU A 92 3.74 -4.90 4.54
C LEU A 92 4.42 -6.12 3.97
N MET A 93 3.62 -7.11 3.61
CA MET A 93 4.03 -8.25 2.81
C MET A 93 3.45 -8.09 1.41
N SER A 94 4.29 -8.17 0.39
CA SER A 94 3.88 -8.23 -1.02
C SER A 94 4.12 -9.64 -1.55
N PHE A 95 3.18 -10.16 -2.34
CA PHE A 95 3.29 -11.48 -2.98
C PHE A 95 2.42 -11.52 -4.25
N ASN A 96 2.79 -12.37 -5.20
CA ASN A 96 2.01 -12.56 -6.43
C ASN A 96 1.11 -13.80 -6.30
N VAL A 97 -0.13 -13.71 -6.80
CA VAL A 97 -1.07 -14.83 -6.88
C VAL A 97 -1.51 -14.98 -8.33
N LYS A 98 -1.39 -16.18 -8.91
CA LYS A 98 -1.97 -16.49 -10.24
C LYS A 98 -3.49 -16.61 -10.14
N ASP A 99 -4.24 -15.84 -10.93
CA ASP A 99 -5.68 -16.05 -11.08
C ASP A 99 -5.92 -17.39 -11.81
N LYS A 100 -6.64 -18.30 -11.15
CA LYS A 100 -6.94 -19.64 -11.64
C LYS A 100 -7.76 -19.64 -12.96
N ARG A 101 -8.38 -18.53 -13.34
CA ARG A 101 -9.25 -18.43 -14.52
C ARG A 101 -8.53 -17.98 -15.79
N ASN A 102 -7.57 -17.07 -15.69
CA ASN A 102 -6.85 -16.52 -16.84
C ASN A 102 -5.32 -16.71 -16.78
N GLY A 103 -4.79 -17.20 -15.64
CA GLY A 103 -3.36 -17.44 -15.44
C GLY A 103 -2.52 -16.17 -15.25
N GLU A 104 -3.15 -14.99 -15.17
CA GLU A 104 -2.45 -13.73 -14.92
C GLU A 104 -2.00 -13.64 -13.46
N GLU A 105 -0.79 -13.14 -13.24
CA GLU A 105 -0.27 -12.86 -11.90
C GLU A 105 -0.80 -11.51 -11.40
N GLN A 106 -1.38 -11.53 -10.20
CA GLN A 106 -1.85 -10.35 -9.51
C GLN A 106 -0.97 -10.07 -8.29
N LEU A 107 -0.43 -8.85 -8.22
CA LEU A 107 0.25 -8.37 -7.03
C LEU A 107 -0.76 -8.20 -5.89
N ASN A 108 -0.49 -8.84 -4.77
CA ASN A 108 -1.23 -8.72 -3.53
C ASN A 108 -0.36 -8.05 -2.47
N ILE A 109 -1.00 -7.24 -1.63
CA ILE A 109 -0.36 -6.59 -0.49
C ILE A 109 -1.18 -6.93 0.74
N MET A 110 -0.52 -7.47 1.76
CA MET A 110 -1.12 -7.79 3.04
C MET A 110 -0.46 -6.95 4.13
N PRO A 111 -1.20 -6.04 4.77
CA PRO A 111 -0.75 -5.36 5.97
C PRO A 111 -0.89 -6.26 7.21
N PHE A 112 0.11 -6.20 8.09
CA PHE A 112 0.07 -6.79 9.43
C PHE A 112 0.98 -5.99 10.37
N TYR A 113 1.00 -6.34 11.65
CA TYR A 113 1.71 -5.56 12.67
C TYR A 113 2.47 -6.45 13.62
N ILE A 114 3.54 -5.89 14.16
CA ILE A 114 4.26 -6.45 15.30
C ILE A 114 4.03 -5.54 16.50
N SER A 115 3.42 -6.08 17.56
CA SER A 115 3.30 -5.38 18.85
C SER A 115 4.49 -5.71 19.74
N ILE A 116 4.96 -4.73 20.51
CA ILE A 116 6.12 -4.82 21.39
C ILE A 116 5.63 -4.81 22.85
N HIS A 117 5.84 -5.90 23.57
CA HIS A 117 5.44 -6.05 24.96
C HIS A 117 6.58 -6.62 25.79
N ASN A 118 7.14 -5.83 26.73
CA ASN A 118 8.21 -6.26 27.64
C ASN A 118 9.42 -6.90 26.91
N GLY A 119 9.83 -6.32 25.77
CA GLY A 119 10.93 -6.84 24.96
C GLY A 119 10.60 -8.13 24.18
N LYS A 120 9.32 -8.51 24.13
CA LYS A 120 8.78 -9.57 23.28
C LYS A 120 7.94 -8.99 22.15
N TYR A 121 7.81 -9.76 21.09
CA TYR A 121 7.14 -9.35 19.87
C TYR A 121 5.97 -10.29 19.57
N THR A 122 4.82 -9.76 19.16
CA THR A 122 3.65 -10.56 18.76
C THR A 122 3.15 -10.09 17.40
N ALA A 123 2.96 -11.03 16.46
CA ALA A 123 2.41 -10.71 15.15
C ALA A 123 0.87 -10.69 15.19
N SER A 124 0.27 -9.73 14.50
CA SER A 124 -1.19 -9.63 14.38
C SER A 124 -1.61 -9.00 13.06
N SER A 125 -2.67 -9.53 12.49
CA SER A 125 -3.39 -8.99 11.34
C SER A 125 -4.89 -9.06 11.60
N TYR A 126 -5.63 -8.20 10.90
CA TYR A 126 -7.09 -8.16 10.95
C TYR A 126 -7.65 -8.36 9.55
N GLY A 127 -8.66 -9.22 9.45
CA GLY A 127 -9.35 -9.61 8.21
C GLY A 127 -10.26 -8.52 7.64
N VAL A 128 -10.31 -7.37 8.30
CA VAL A 128 -11.09 -6.21 7.86
C VAL A 128 -10.14 -5.15 7.33
N THR A 129 -10.31 -4.80 6.06
CA THR A 129 -9.76 -3.57 5.51
C THR A 129 -10.90 -2.67 5.07
N GLY A 130 -10.82 -1.40 5.45
CA GLY A 130 -11.79 -0.38 5.05
C GLY A 130 -11.15 0.64 4.12
N THR A 131 -11.94 1.26 3.26
CA THR A 131 -11.56 2.54 2.67
C THR A 131 -11.96 3.64 3.64
N THR A 132 -11.01 4.36 4.23
CA THR A 132 -11.36 5.53 5.03
C THR A 132 -11.73 6.70 4.11
N GLU A 133 -12.85 7.35 4.39
CA GLU A 133 -13.23 8.61 3.70
C GLU A 133 -12.26 9.77 4.03
N ARG A 134 -11.36 9.56 5.00
CA ARG A 134 -10.40 10.53 5.55
C ARG A 134 -9.43 11.08 4.51
N LEU A 135 -9.10 10.27 3.51
CA LEU A 135 -8.32 10.70 2.36
C LEU A 135 -9.25 10.72 1.15
N LYS A 136 -9.52 11.93 0.65
CA LYS A 136 -10.40 12.17 -0.51
C LYS A 136 -10.09 11.16 -1.62
N HIS A 137 -11.13 10.62 -2.26
CA HIS A 137 -10.98 9.81 -3.46
C HIS A 137 -10.10 10.54 -4.48
N SER A 138 -8.86 10.08 -4.61
CA SER A 138 -7.86 10.64 -5.51
C SER A 138 -7.64 9.66 -6.66
N PRO A 139 -7.49 10.12 -7.91
CA PRO A 139 -7.05 9.26 -8.99
C PRO A 139 -5.55 8.89 -8.88
N LYS A 140 -4.80 9.45 -7.92
CA LYS A 140 -3.33 9.33 -7.81
C LYS A 140 -2.86 8.30 -6.79
N TYR A 141 -3.74 7.86 -5.90
CA TYR A 141 -3.40 6.92 -4.86
C TYR A 141 -4.57 6.00 -4.50
N VAL A 142 -4.21 4.86 -3.90
CA VAL A 142 -5.13 3.91 -3.26
C VAL A 142 -4.98 4.07 -1.76
N VAL A 143 -6.10 4.08 -1.04
CA VAL A 143 -6.10 4.10 0.43
C VAL A 143 -6.81 2.85 0.91
N PHE A 144 -6.21 2.19 1.87
CA PHE A 144 -6.83 1.13 2.64
C PHE A 144 -6.40 1.27 4.08
N SER A 145 -7.26 0.84 4.99
CA SER A 145 -7.07 1.03 6.41
C SER A 145 -7.25 -0.28 7.12
N GLN A 146 -6.43 -0.51 8.14
CA GLN A 146 -6.55 -1.69 8.97
C GLN A 146 -6.59 -1.25 10.45
N PRO A 147 -7.62 -1.71 11.20
CA PRO A 147 -7.70 -1.44 12.62
C PRO A 147 -6.64 -2.27 13.36
N VAL A 148 -6.11 -1.73 14.45
CA VAL A 148 -5.22 -2.43 15.39
C VAL A 148 -5.58 -2.00 16.78
N ASN A 149 -6.07 -2.91 17.62
CA ASN A 149 -6.48 -2.59 18.99
C ASN A 149 -7.42 -1.36 19.04
N GLU A 150 -6.95 -0.27 19.65
CA GLU A 150 -7.63 1.02 19.78
C GLU A 150 -7.12 2.06 18.77
N ARG A 151 -6.65 1.63 17.59
CA ARG A 151 -6.08 2.51 16.56
C ARG A 151 -6.43 2.07 15.15
N TYR A 152 -6.23 3.01 14.23
CA TYR A 152 -6.38 2.78 12.79
C TYR A 152 -5.12 3.23 12.07
N TYR A 153 -4.68 2.41 11.12
CA TYR A 153 -3.57 2.73 10.23
C TYR A 153 -4.11 2.90 8.82
N ASP A 154 -3.96 4.10 8.25
CA ASP A 154 -4.18 4.30 6.82
C ASP A 154 -2.89 4.00 6.07
N PHE A 155 -2.99 3.12 5.09
CA PHE A 155 -1.96 2.83 4.12
C PHE A 155 -2.30 3.55 2.81
N VAL A 156 -1.38 4.36 2.32
CA VAL A 156 -1.57 5.17 1.12
C VAL A 156 -0.57 4.76 0.06
N ALA A 157 -1.06 4.10 -0.99
CA ALA A 157 -0.22 3.60 -2.07
C ALA A 157 -0.23 4.55 -3.28
N THR A 158 0.94 4.95 -3.77
CA THR A 158 1.07 5.82 -4.95
C THR A 158 2.33 5.51 -5.76
N LYS A 159 2.27 5.65 -7.09
CA LYS A 159 3.45 5.52 -7.97
C LYS A 159 4.39 6.71 -7.88
N ASP A 160 3.91 7.85 -7.39
CA ASP A 160 4.61 9.14 -7.42
C ASP A 160 4.63 9.74 -6.01
N LEU A 161 5.81 9.78 -5.37
CA LEU A 161 5.95 10.25 -3.98
C LEU A 161 5.40 11.66 -3.76
N LYS A 162 5.43 12.54 -4.78
CA LYS A 162 4.85 13.89 -4.71
C LYS A 162 3.34 13.92 -4.41
N TYR A 163 2.61 12.83 -4.64
CA TYR A 163 1.19 12.72 -4.33
C TYR A 163 0.94 12.03 -2.99
N MET A 164 1.99 11.57 -2.29
CA MET A 164 1.88 10.95 -0.98
C MET A 164 1.43 12.00 0.05
N PRO A 165 0.30 11.79 0.74
CA PRO A 165 -0.06 12.60 1.90
C PRO A 165 1.01 12.47 3.00
N GLU A 166 1.06 13.45 3.89
CA GLU A 166 1.92 13.36 5.09
C GLU A 166 1.66 12.05 5.83
N SER A 167 2.74 11.26 6.00
CA SER A 167 2.74 9.91 6.55
C SER A 167 3.81 9.81 7.62
N ASP A 168 3.53 9.05 8.68
CA ASP A 168 4.48 8.77 9.77
C ASP A 168 5.65 7.89 9.27
N ALA A 169 5.41 7.03 8.28
CA ALA A 169 6.41 6.21 7.61
C ALA A 169 6.11 6.02 6.12
N VAL A 170 7.13 5.68 5.34
CA VAL A 170 7.00 5.33 3.91
C VAL A 170 7.81 4.07 3.60
N PHE A 171 7.16 3.13 2.92
CA PHE A 171 7.76 1.94 2.32
C PHE A 171 8.00 2.18 0.84
N HIS A 172 9.22 1.88 0.36
CA HIS A 172 9.55 1.95 -1.06
C HIS A 172 9.60 0.54 -1.66
N LEU A 173 8.57 0.19 -2.44
CA LEU A 173 8.43 -1.06 -3.16
C LEU A 173 9.06 -0.88 -4.55
N ILE A 174 10.39 -1.03 -4.61
CA ILE A 174 11.23 -0.72 -5.78
C ILE A 174 10.86 -1.59 -6.97
N ASP A 175 10.71 -2.90 -6.74
CA ASP A 175 10.42 -3.87 -7.78
C ASP A 175 9.02 -3.65 -8.36
N GLU A 176 8.09 -3.27 -7.49
CA GLU A 176 6.70 -2.97 -7.83
C GLU A 176 6.50 -1.51 -8.31
N LYS A 177 7.53 -0.66 -8.22
CA LYS A 177 7.56 0.74 -8.67
C LYS A 177 6.49 1.65 -8.04
N PHE A 178 6.21 1.46 -6.76
CA PHE A 178 5.38 2.40 -6.01
C PHE A 178 5.80 2.53 -4.54
N TYR A 179 5.16 3.46 -3.85
CA TYR A 179 5.37 3.80 -2.45
C TYR A 179 4.11 3.48 -1.66
N ILE A 180 4.26 3.04 -0.42
CA ILE A 180 3.17 2.96 0.54
C ILE A 180 3.52 3.81 1.76
N GLY A 181 2.79 4.89 1.98
CA GLY A 181 2.82 5.67 3.21
C GLY A 181 1.95 5.02 4.27
N VAL A 182 2.34 5.15 5.54
CA VAL A 182 1.55 4.72 6.69
C VAL A 182 1.31 5.89 7.62
N LYS A 183 0.06 6.06 8.02
CA LYS A 183 -0.36 7.05 9.01
C LYS A 183 -1.22 6.41 10.08
N ALA A 184 -0.79 6.53 11.33
CA ALA A 184 -1.55 6.04 12.48
C ALA A 184 -2.42 7.13 13.09
N PHE A 185 -3.64 6.73 13.48
CA PHE A 185 -4.63 7.54 14.15
C PHE A 185 -5.12 6.81 15.41
N ASP A 186 -5.35 7.56 16.48
CA ASP A 186 -6.04 7.04 17.66
C ASP A 186 -7.53 6.83 17.36
N LYS A 187 -8.13 5.79 17.95
CA LYS A 187 -9.55 5.44 17.74
C LYS A 187 -10.51 6.53 18.21
N ASP A 188 -10.15 7.30 19.23
CA ASP A 188 -10.97 8.42 19.74
C ASP A 188 -11.07 9.60 18.74
N TYR A 189 -10.28 9.59 17.66
CA TYR A 189 -10.37 10.56 16.57
C TYR A 189 -11.42 10.17 15.50
N LEU A 190 -12.20 9.11 15.75
CA LEU A 190 -13.27 8.63 14.87
C LEU A 190 -14.67 9.09 15.25
N ASP A 191 -14.82 9.74 16.41
CA ASP A 191 -16.08 10.32 16.88
C ASP A 191 -16.21 11.81 16.52
#